data_AF-A0A529SII8-F1
#
_entry.id   AF-A0A529SII8-F1
#
_cell.length_a   1.000
_cell.length_b   1.000
_cell.length_c   1.000
_cell.angle_alpha   90.00
_cell.angle_beta   90.00
_cell.angle_gamma   90.00
#
_symmetry.space_group_name_H-M   'P 1'
#
loop_
_entity.id
_entity.type
_entity.pdbx_description
1 polymer ?
#
loop_
_entity_poly.entity_id
_entity_poly.type
_entity_poly.pdbx_seq_one_letter_code
_entity_poly.pdbx_strand_id
1 'polypeptide(L)'
;MKERAFLRAKVVDGKQEAGAKFSDYFDHVERWSGVPSHRALAMLRGRNEEVLSLDIEVDADDASPVKPVERMIANAYAIGGTLPGDKWLMEVAGWTWRIKLSLHLTLDLMRDLRERAEEEAIHVFARNLKDLLLAAPAGSRPTMG
;
A
#
# COMPACT_ATOMS: atom_id res chain seq x y z
N MET A 1 3.83 5.91 12.02
CA MET A 1 3.44 4.66 11.32
C MET A 1 3.57 4.77 9.80
N LYS A 2 2.94 5.76 9.14
CA LYS A 2 3.02 5.93 7.66
C LYS A 2 4.45 5.94 7.09
N GLU A 3 5.40 6.51 7.82
CA GLU A 3 6.82 6.59 7.42
C GLU A 3 7.60 5.27 7.59
N ARG A 4 7.07 4.33 8.40
CA ARG A 4 7.68 3.02 8.69
C ARG A 4 6.91 1.85 8.06
N ALA A 5 5.90 2.17 7.27
CA ALA A 5 5.09 1.19 6.57
C ALA A 5 5.74 0.86 5.22
N PHE A 6 5.81 -0.42 4.91
CA PHE A 6 6.25 -0.94 3.63
C PHE A 6 5.05 -1.55 2.90
N LEU A 7 4.92 -1.22 1.62
CA LEU A 7 4.01 -1.91 0.71
C LEU A 7 4.75 -3.12 0.15
N ARG A 8 4.15 -4.29 0.29
CA ARG A 8 4.66 -5.54 -0.26
C ARG A 8 3.70 -6.10 -1.28
N ALA A 9 4.24 -6.44 -2.46
CA ALA A 9 3.55 -7.17 -3.50
C ALA A 9 4.19 -8.54 -3.70
N LYS A 10 3.36 -9.59 -3.76
CA LYS A 10 3.79 -10.94 -4.10
C LYS A 10 2.86 -11.58 -5.10
N VAL A 11 3.41 -12.34 -6.04
CA VAL A 11 2.60 -13.16 -6.94
C VAL A 11 1.84 -14.24 -6.18
N VAL A 12 0.61 -14.51 -6.59
CA VAL A 12 -0.17 -15.66 -6.10
C VAL A 12 0.34 -16.93 -6.76
N ASP A 13 0.54 -17.98 -5.96
CA ASP A 13 1.04 -19.26 -6.45
C ASP A 13 0.17 -19.81 -7.60
N GLY A 14 0.81 -20.19 -8.71
CA GLY A 14 0.14 -20.71 -9.90
C GLY A 14 -0.30 -19.65 -10.90
N LYS A 15 -0.11 -18.35 -10.63
CA LYS A 15 -0.49 -17.25 -11.55
C LYS A 15 0.70 -16.53 -12.20
N GLN A 16 1.90 -17.09 -12.13
CA GLN A 16 3.12 -16.49 -12.68
C GLN A 16 3.05 -16.30 -14.20
N GLU A 17 2.59 -17.29 -14.97
CA GLU A 17 2.50 -17.20 -16.43
C GLU A 17 1.37 -16.26 -16.87
N ALA A 18 0.16 -16.43 -16.31
CA ALA A 18 -1.00 -15.56 -16.61
C ALA A 18 -0.74 -14.10 -16.21
N GLY A 19 0.11 -13.90 -15.19
CA GLY A 19 0.46 -12.63 -14.60
C GLY A 19 1.67 -11.93 -15.18
N ALA A 20 2.25 -12.39 -16.29
CA ALA A 20 3.54 -11.91 -16.80
C ALA A 20 3.64 -10.37 -16.95
N LYS A 21 2.52 -9.69 -17.22
CA LYS A 21 2.43 -8.22 -17.29
C LYS A 21 2.68 -7.50 -15.95
N PHE A 22 2.60 -8.22 -14.84
CA PHE A 22 2.87 -7.74 -13.48
C PHE A 22 4.18 -8.33 -12.91
N SER A 23 5.03 -8.91 -13.75
CA SER A 23 6.27 -9.60 -13.34
C SER A 23 7.21 -8.71 -12.52
N ASP A 24 7.27 -7.41 -12.83
CA ASP A 24 8.02 -6.41 -12.05
C ASP A 24 7.60 -6.34 -10.57
N TYR A 25 6.42 -6.85 -10.23
CA TYR A 25 5.82 -6.78 -8.88
C TYR A 25 5.68 -8.14 -8.19
N PHE A 26 6.26 -9.21 -8.73
CA PHE A 26 6.10 -10.57 -8.18
C PHE A 26 6.74 -10.78 -6.81
N ASP A 27 7.78 -10.02 -6.45
CA ASP A 27 8.32 -9.91 -5.10
C ASP A 27 8.89 -8.49 -4.91
N HIS A 28 7.98 -7.52 -4.85
CA HIS A 28 8.35 -6.11 -4.75
C HIS A 28 8.04 -5.56 -3.37
N VAL A 29 8.99 -4.79 -2.82
CA VAL A 29 8.86 -4.14 -1.51
C VAL A 29 9.35 -2.70 -1.61
N GLU A 30 8.54 -1.75 -1.18
CA GLU A 30 8.93 -0.34 -1.11
C GLU A 30 8.25 0.39 0.05
N ARG A 31 8.76 1.58 0.39
CA ARG A 31 8.15 2.42 1.43
C ARG A 31 6.78 2.92 0.98
N TRP A 32 5.75 2.70 1.79
CA TRP A 32 4.37 3.11 1.52
C TRP A 32 4.23 4.61 1.24
N SER A 33 5.00 5.45 1.94
CA SER A 33 4.97 6.91 1.79
C SER A 33 5.51 7.38 0.43
N GLY A 34 6.42 6.63 -0.18
CA GLY A 34 7.11 7.00 -1.41
C GLY A 34 6.57 6.35 -2.68
N VAL A 35 5.48 5.57 -2.60
CA VAL A 35 4.95 4.83 -3.75
C VAL A 35 4.39 5.80 -4.80
N PRO A 36 4.92 5.80 -6.03
CA PRO A 36 4.39 6.57 -7.15
C PRO A 36 3.00 6.08 -7.58
N SER A 37 2.13 7.01 -8.02
CA SER A 37 0.74 6.72 -8.43
C SER A 37 0.64 5.57 -9.45
N HIS A 38 1.41 5.60 -10.54
CA HIS A 38 1.33 4.58 -11.60
C HIS A 38 1.70 3.16 -11.09
N ARG A 39 2.66 3.03 -10.18
CA ARG A 39 3.04 1.74 -9.59
C ARG A 39 1.98 1.26 -8.60
N ALA A 40 1.46 2.15 -7.77
CA ALA A 40 0.34 1.83 -6.87
C ALA A 40 -0.86 1.29 -7.66
N LEU A 41 -1.25 1.96 -8.75
CA LEU A 41 -2.36 1.53 -9.61
C LEU A 41 -2.06 0.21 -10.33
N ALA A 42 -0.83 -0.01 -10.81
CA ALA A 42 -0.44 -1.27 -11.44
C ALA A 42 -0.55 -2.45 -10.46
N MET A 43 -0.02 -2.28 -9.24
CA MET A 43 -0.11 -3.27 -8.17
C MET A 43 -1.57 -3.53 -7.75
N LEU A 44 -2.38 -2.48 -7.55
CA LEU A 44 -3.80 -2.60 -7.19
C LEU A 44 -4.60 -3.32 -8.30
N ARG A 45 -4.28 -3.06 -9.57
CA ARG A 45 -4.85 -3.78 -10.69
C ARG A 45 -4.47 -5.26 -10.66
N GLY A 46 -3.19 -5.58 -10.43
CA GLY A 46 -2.73 -6.96 -10.29
C GLY A 46 -3.42 -7.70 -9.14
N ARG A 47 -3.73 -7.00 -8.05
CA ARG A 47 -4.56 -7.54 -6.95
C ARG A 47 -6.01 -7.81 -7.37
N ASN A 48 -6.65 -6.87 -8.07
CA ASN A 48 -8.04 -7.03 -8.51
C ASN A 48 -8.20 -8.13 -9.56
N GLU A 49 -7.17 -8.36 -10.37
CA GLU A 49 -7.08 -9.49 -11.30
C GLU A 49 -6.61 -10.79 -10.60
N GLU A 50 -6.50 -10.76 -9.26
CA GLU A 50 -6.09 -11.86 -8.40
C GLU A 50 -4.72 -12.47 -8.72
N VAL A 51 -3.84 -11.74 -9.41
CA VAL A 51 -2.47 -12.18 -9.76
C VAL A 51 -1.49 -11.85 -8.63
N LEU A 52 -1.67 -10.68 -8.01
CA LEU A 52 -0.84 -10.21 -6.91
C LEU A 52 -1.61 -10.24 -5.58
N SER A 53 -0.90 -10.55 -4.52
CA SER A 53 -1.29 -10.23 -3.15
C SER A 53 -0.57 -8.96 -2.73
N LEU A 54 -1.28 -8.05 -2.07
CA LEU A 54 -0.70 -6.83 -1.52
C LEU A 54 -0.92 -6.80 -0.01
N ASP A 55 0.12 -6.44 0.72
CA ASP A 55 0.08 -6.28 2.17
C ASP A 55 0.84 -5.03 2.60
N ILE A 56 0.57 -4.57 3.82
CA ILE A 56 1.30 -3.48 4.46
C ILE A 56 1.99 -4.03 5.70
N GLU A 57 3.32 -4.07 5.64
CA GLU A 57 4.14 -4.48 6.76
C GLU A 57 4.62 -3.22 7.50
N VAL A 58 4.44 -3.17 8.82
CA VAL A 58 4.92 -2.07 9.68
C VAL A 58 6.05 -2.58 10.55
N ASP A 59 7.14 -1.81 10.65
CA ASP A 59 8.34 -2.16 11.42
C ASP A 59 8.92 -3.55 11.01
N ALA A 60 8.84 -3.87 9.71
CA ALA A 60 9.36 -5.12 9.14
C ALA A 60 10.88 -5.26 9.33
N ASP A 61 11.57 -4.12 9.33
CA ASP A 61 13.01 -3.95 9.49
C ASP A 61 13.47 -3.92 10.96
N ASP A 62 12.56 -3.82 11.93
CA ASP A 62 12.91 -3.76 13.35
C ASP A 62 13.07 -5.16 13.96
N ALA A 63 14.30 -5.55 14.33
CA ALA A 63 14.60 -6.85 14.94
C ALA A 63 14.26 -6.94 16.45
N SER A 64 13.68 -5.89 17.04
CA SER A 64 13.35 -5.86 18.47
C SER A 64 12.40 -7.01 18.85
N PRO A 65 12.58 -7.65 20.02
CA PRO A 65 11.72 -8.72 20.50
C PRO A 65 10.29 -8.24 20.77
N VAL A 66 10.13 -6.96 21.11
CA VAL A 66 8.85 -6.26 21.15
C VAL A 66 8.85 -5.24 20.03
N LYS A 67 7.85 -5.29 19.14
CA LYS A 67 7.76 -4.32 18.04
C LYS A 67 7.39 -2.92 18.55
N PRO A 68 7.82 -1.83 17.88
CA PRO A 68 7.44 -0.47 18.26
C PRO A 68 5.92 -0.28 18.39
N VAL A 69 5.15 -0.87 17.47
CA VAL A 69 3.68 -0.89 17.53
C VAL A 69 3.12 -1.55 18.80
N GLU A 70 3.71 -2.63 19.28
CA GLU A 70 3.28 -3.29 20.53
C GLU A 70 3.64 -2.44 21.75
N ARG A 71 4.83 -1.79 21.74
CA ARG A 71 5.20 -0.80 22.77
C ARG A 71 4.24 0.39 22.79
N MET A 72 3.79 0.86 21.64
CA MET A 72 2.80 1.95 21.57
C MET A 72 1.49 1.56 22.23
N ILE A 73 1.00 0.34 22.00
CA ILE A 73 -0.22 -0.18 22.64
C ILE A 73 0.01 -0.33 24.15
N ALA A 74 1.12 -0.93 24.56
CA ALA A 74 1.46 -1.10 25.97
C ALA A 74 1.51 0.25 26.71
N ASN A 75 2.18 1.25 26.14
CA ASN A 75 2.28 2.59 26.71
C ASN A 75 0.91 3.29 26.80
N ALA A 76 0.02 3.11 25.81
CA ALA A 76 -1.30 3.70 25.82
C ALA A 76 -2.17 3.21 26.99
N TYR A 77 -1.95 1.97 27.45
CA TYR A 77 -2.64 1.37 28.59
C TYR A 77 -1.78 1.29 29.85
N ALA A 78 -0.62 1.95 29.86
CA ALA A 78 0.36 1.92 30.95
C ALA A 78 0.70 0.49 31.43
N ILE A 79 0.77 -0.46 30.50
CA ILE A 79 1.16 -1.84 30.79
C ILE A 79 2.66 -1.82 31.12
N GLY A 80 2.97 -2.09 32.38
CA GLY A 80 4.33 -2.12 32.89
C GLY A 80 5.01 -3.47 32.67
N GLY A 81 6.06 -3.73 33.44
CA GLY A 81 6.69 -5.06 33.53
C GLY A 81 6.87 -5.54 34.98
N THR A 82 6.21 -4.89 35.93
CA THR A 82 6.44 -5.08 37.37
C THR A 82 5.28 -5.78 38.07
N LEU A 83 4.06 -5.68 37.53
CA LEU A 83 2.88 -6.30 38.12
C LEU A 83 2.74 -7.77 37.66
N PRO A 84 2.16 -8.66 38.48
CA PRO A 84 1.99 -10.07 38.13
C PRO A 84 1.21 -10.31 36.83
N GLY A 85 0.32 -9.38 36.46
CA GLY A 85 -0.51 -9.47 35.25
C GLY A 85 0.13 -8.88 33.98
N ASP A 86 1.27 -8.19 34.09
CA ASP A 86 1.85 -7.42 32.98
C ASP A 86 2.26 -8.31 31.80
N LYS A 87 2.77 -9.51 32.09
CA LYS A 87 3.12 -10.48 31.04
C LYS A 87 1.91 -10.87 30.19
N TRP A 88 0.78 -11.15 30.83
CA TRP A 88 -0.46 -11.49 30.14
C TRP A 88 -1.02 -10.29 29.38
N LEU A 89 -0.98 -9.09 29.97
CA LEU A 89 -1.39 -7.86 29.29
C LEU A 89 -0.53 -7.56 28.05
N MET A 90 0.77 -7.85 28.11
CA MET A 90 1.66 -7.71 26.97
C MET A 90 1.33 -8.70 25.84
N GLU A 91 0.99 -9.95 26.18
CA GLU A 91 0.49 -10.93 25.21
C GLU A 91 -0.82 -10.45 24.55
N VAL A 92 -1.74 -9.88 25.35
CA VAL A 92 -2.99 -9.28 24.84
C VAL A 92 -2.72 -8.07 23.95
N ALA A 93 -1.71 -7.25 24.25
CA ALA A 93 -1.31 -6.14 23.39
C ALA A 93 -0.80 -6.62 22.02
N GLY A 94 0.02 -7.68 21.99
CA GLY A 94 0.47 -8.33 20.75
C GLY A 94 -0.69 -8.93 19.95
N TRP A 95 -1.66 -9.56 20.62
CA TRP A 95 -2.88 -10.08 19.98
C TRP A 95 -3.74 -8.96 19.39
N THR A 96 -3.94 -7.88 20.16
CA THR A 96 -4.66 -6.68 19.73
C THR A 96 -4.05 -6.10 18.46
N TRP A 97 -2.72 -6.01 18.39
CA TRP A 97 -2.02 -5.60 17.18
C TRP A 97 -2.30 -6.56 16.00
N ARG A 98 -1.99 -7.85 16.15
CA ARG A 98 -2.03 -8.84 15.06
C ARG A 98 -3.44 -9.13 14.54
N ILE A 99 -4.47 -9.03 15.37
CA ILE A 99 -5.82 -9.49 15.03
C ILE A 99 -6.76 -8.32 14.75
N LYS A 100 -6.54 -7.17 15.39
CA LYS A 100 -7.43 -6.00 15.24
C LYS A 100 -6.71 -4.85 14.54
N LEU A 101 -5.71 -4.26 15.17
CA LEU A 101 -5.17 -2.98 14.70
C LEU A 101 -4.47 -3.08 13.35
N SER A 102 -3.66 -4.13 13.13
CA SER A 102 -2.97 -4.35 11.86
C SER A 102 -3.95 -4.45 10.69
N LEU A 103 -5.00 -5.27 10.80
CA LEU A 103 -6.02 -5.40 9.76
C LEU A 103 -6.70 -4.06 9.43
N HIS A 104 -7.15 -3.34 10.46
CA HIS A 104 -7.80 -2.03 10.26
C HIS A 104 -6.85 -1.02 9.62
N LEU A 105 -5.61 -0.94 10.10
CA LEU A 105 -4.60 -0.02 9.55
C LEU A 105 -4.22 -0.37 8.11
N THR A 106 -4.06 -1.66 7.78
CA THR A 106 -3.77 -2.09 6.42
C THR A 106 -4.89 -1.67 5.47
N LEU A 107 -6.15 -1.83 5.86
CA LEU A 107 -7.29 -1.38 5.06
C LEU A 107 -7.30 0.14 4.86
N ASP A 108 -7.12 0.90 5.93
CA ASP A 108 -7.12 2.37 5.88
C ASP A 108 -5.97 2.91 5.02
N LEU A 109 -4.76 2.36 5.19
CA LEU A 109 -3.59 2.76 4.43
C LEU A 109 -3.66 2.33 2.95
N MET A 110 -4.30 1.18 2.66
CA MET A 110 -4.59 0.77 1.28
C MET A 110 -5.59 1.70 0.62
N ARG A 111 -6.64 2.11 1.34
CA ARG A 111 -7.62 3.08 0.85
C ARG A 111 -6.94 4.42 0.54
N ASP A 112 -6.17 4.95 1.48
CA ASP A 112 -5.43 6.21 1.33
C ASP A 112 -4.41 6.15 0.17
N LEU A 113 -3.71 5.02 0.00
CA LEU A 113 -2.82 4.83 -1.16
C LEU A 113 -3.59 4.88 -2.47
N ARG A 114 -4.74 4.20 -2.54
CA ARG A 114 -5.59 4.16 -3.73
C ARG A 114 -6.12 5.56 -4.08
N GLU A 115 -6.70 6.26 -3.12
CA GLU A 115 -7.28 7.60 -3.31
C GLU A 115 -6.22 8.57 -3.86
N ARG A 116 -5.05 8.64 -3.21
CA ARG A 116 -3.94 9.51 -3.67
C ARG A 116 -3.45 9.15 -5.07
N ALA A 117 -3.36 7.85 -5.38
CA ALA A 117 -2.90 7.40 -6.68
C ALA A 117 -3.91 7.71 -7.80
N GLU A 118 -5.20 7.50 -7.55
CA GLU A 118 -6.28 7.82 -8.48
C GLU A 118 -6.37 9.34 -8.74
N GLU A 119 -6.26 10.17 -7.70
CA GLU A 119 -6.28 11.63 -7.82
C GLU A 119 -5.16 12.15 -8.73
N GLU A 120 -3.92 11.71 -8.52
CA GLU A 120 -2.79 12.08 -9.36
C GLU A 120 -2.98 11.61 -10.81
N ALA A 121 -3.48 10.39 -11.02
CA ALA A 121 -3.74 9.88 -12.35
C ALA A 121 -4.80 10.72 -13.08
N ILE A 122 -5.89 11.08 -12.40
CA ILE A 122 -6.93 11.96 -12.95
C ILE A 122 -6.34 13.32 -13.33
N HIS A 123 -5.48 13.90 -12.49
CA HIS A 123 -4.81 15.16 -12.80
C HIS A 123 -3.95 15.10 -14.06
N VAL A 124 -3.18 14.03 -14.24
CA VAL A 124 -2.37 13.81 -15.45
C VAL A 124 -3.27 13.64 -16.68
N PHE A 125 -4.35 12.85 -16.58
CA PHE A 125 -5.30 12.67 -17.69
C PHE A 125 -6.01 13.98 -18.07
N ALA A 126 -6.43 14.77 -17.07
CA ALA A 126 -7.07 16.05 -17.31
C ALA A 126 -6.15 17.03 -18.04
N ARG A 127 -4.86 17.06 -17.67
CA ARG A 127 -3.83 17.87 -18.35
C ARG A 127 -3.65 17.42 -19.81
N ASN A 128 -3.45 16.13 -20.04
CA ASN A 128 -3.27 15.59 -21.39
C ASN A 128 -4.49 15.84 -22.28
N LEU A 129 -5.71 15.71 -21.72
CA LEU A 129 -6.94 15.99 -22.45
C LEU A 129 -7.05 17.48 -22.81
N LYS A 130 -6.70 18.38 -21.89
CA LYS A 130 -6.66 19.82 -22.16
C LYS A 130 -5.69 20.13 -23.30
N ASP A 131 -4.50 19.54 -23.28
CA ASP A 131 -3.49 19.77 -24.32
C ASP A 131 -3.96 19.26 -25.69
N LEU A 132 -4.65 18.11 -25.72
CA LEU A 132 -5.23 17.56 -26.94
C LEU A 132 -6.37 18.45 -27.49
N LEU A 133 -7.24 18.95 -26.61
CA LEU A 133 -8.37 19.82 -27.01
C LEU A 133 -7.92 21.20 -27.48
N LEU A 134 -6.77 21.68 -26.99
CA LEU A 134 -6.17 22.96 -27.37
C LEU A 134 -5.10 22.81 -28.48
N ALA A 135 -4.94 21.61 -29.03
CA ALA A 135 -4.05 21.39 -30.16
C ALA A 135 -4.50 22.26 -31.36
N ALA A 136 -3.52 22.89 -32.01
CA ALA A 136 -3.80 23.77 -33.15
C ALA A 136 -4.58 23.00 -34.24
N PRO A 137 -5.72 23.53 -34.72
CA PRO A 137 -6.48 22.85 -35.75
C PRO A 137 -5.69 22.83 -37.06
N ALA A 138 -5.75 21.72 -37.80
CA ALA A 138 -5.12 21.58 -39.12
C ALA A 138 -5.69 22.55 -40.19
N GLY A 139 -6.79 23.23 -39.86
CA GLY A 139 -7.47 24.18 -40.72
C GLY A 139 -8.32 23.53 -41.79
N SER A 140 -8.81 24.33 -42.73
CA SER A 140 -9.65 23.90 -43.86
C SER A 140 -8.82 23.30 -45.00
N ARG A 141 -8.02 22.27 -44.71
CA ARG A 141 -7.22 21.55 -45.71
C ARG A 141 -7.82 20.17 -45.98
N PRO A 142 -7.87 19.69 -47.24
CA PRO A 142 -8.23 18.32 -47.54
C PRO A 142 -7.31 17.36 -46.78
N THR A 143 -7.88 16.46 -45.99
CA THR A 143 -7.14 15.51 -45.14
C THR A 143 -7.72 14.11 -45.36
N MET A 144 -6.87 13.09 -45.48
CA MET A 144 -7.27 11.68 -45.53
C MET A 144 -6.93 11.05 -44.17
N GLY A 145 -7.93 10.50 -43.49
CA GLY A 145 -7.82 9.90 -42.16
C GLY A 145 -7.59 8.41 -42.18
#